data_AF-A0A4Z2GZ71-F1
#
_entry.id   AF-A0A4Z2GZ71-F1
#
_cell.length_a   1.000
_cell.length_b   1.000
_cell.length_c   1.000
_cell.angle_alpha   90.00
_cell.angle_beta   90.00
_cell.angle_gamma   90.00
#
_symmetry.space_group_name_H-M   'P 1'
#
loop_
_entity.id
_entity.type
_entity.pdbx_description
1 polymer ?
#
loop_
_entity_poly.entity_id
_entity_poly.type
_entity_poly.pdbx_seq_one_letter_code
_entity_poly.pdbx_strand_id
1 'polypeptide(L)'
;MIVDEGHRMKNHHCKLTQVLNTHYLAPRRVLLTGTPLQNKLPELWALLNFLLPTIFKSCTTFEQWFNAPFAMTGEKVDLNEEETILIIRRLHKVLRPFLLRRLKKEVEAQLPEKVEYVIKCDMSALQRVLYRHMQAKGVLLTDGSEKDKKGKGGTKTLMNTIMQLRKICNHPYMFQHIEQSFSEHLGYSGGVVSGADLYRSSGKFELLDRILPKLRATDHKAEDRGMLLKTFNDPASEYFVFLLSTRAGGLGLNLQSADTVIIYDSDWNPHQV
;
A
#
# COMPACT_ATOMS: atom_id res chain seq x y z
N MET A 1 5.36 10.62 -26.49
CA MET A 1 5.20 10.79 -25.03
C MET A 1 5.31 9.43 -24.39
N ILE A 2 6.21 9.28 -23.42
CA ILE A 2 6.35 8.07 -22.62
C ILE A 2 5.98 8.44 -21.20
N VAL A 3 5.06 7.69 -20.60
CA VAL A 3 4.66 7.88 -19.20
C VAL A 3 5.01 6.61 -18.45
N ASP A 4 5.93 6.73 -17.50
CA ASP A 4 6.25 5.67 -16.57
C ASP A 4 5.26 5.66 -15.40
N GLU A 5 5.09 4.50 -14.79
CA GLU A 5 4.11 4.26 -13.74
C GLU A 5 2.68 4.65 -14.15
N GLY A 6 2.24 4.12 -15.29
CA GLY A 6 0.92 4.39 -15.89
C GLY A 6 -0.24 4.10 -14.95
N HIS A 7 -0.04 3.25 -13.93
CA HIS A 7 -0.95 3.03 -12.83
C HIS A 7 -1.28 4.34 -12.05
N ARG A 8 -0.60 5.46 -12.26
CA ARG A 8 -0.99 6.77 -11.71
C ARG A 8 -2.17 7.42 -12.45
N MET A 9 -2.53 6.92 -13.64
CA MET A 9 -3.57 7.46 -14.52
C MET A 9 -4.84 6.61 -14.58
N LYS A 10 -5.06 5.78 -13.55
CA LYS A 10 -6.23 4.90 -13.42
C LYS A 10 -7.57 5.62 -13.48
N ASN A 11 -7.60 6.85 -12.98
CA ASN A 11 -8.80 7.68 -13.03
C ASN A 11 -8.71 8.63 -14.24
N HIS A 12 -9.65 8.51 -15.17
CA HIS A 12 -9.75 9.41 -16.32
C HIS A 12 -9.97 10.88 -15.90
N HIS A 13 -10.62 11.11 -14.76
CA HIS A 13 -10.80 12.46 -14.17
C HIS A 13 -9.57 12.96 -13.43
N CYS A 14 -8.45 12.22 -13.43
CA CYS A 14 -7.22 12.69 -12.83
C CYS A 14 -6.73 13.97 -13.54
N LYS A 15 -6.35 14.98 -12.76
CA LYS A 15 -5.79 16.24 -13.27
C LYS A 15 -4.58 16.00 -14.17
N LEU A 16 -3.78 14.97 -13.91
CA LEU A 16 -2.65 14.58 -14.76
C LEU A 16 -3.12 14.20 -16.17
N THR A 17 -4.10 13.31 -16.29
CA THR A 17 -4.65 12.86 -17.56
C THR A 17 -5.26 14.04 -18.35
N GLN A 18 -5.99 14.92 -17.65
CA GLN A 18 -6.58 16.12 -18.26
C GLN A 18 -5.49 17.07 -18.79
N VAL A 19 -4.47 17.35 -17.99
CA VAL A 19 -3.37 18.24 -18.39
C VAL A 19 -2.60 17.66 -19.57
N LEU A 20 -2.29 16.36 -19.55
CA LEU A 20 -1.58 15.69 -20.64
C LEU A 20 -2.39 15.66 -21.93
N ASN A 21 -3.72 15.54 -21.85
CA ASN A 21 -4.59 15.55 -23.02
C ASN A 21 -4.81 16.96 -23.58
N THR A 22 -4.93 17.98 -22.73
CA THR A 22 -5.23 19.36 -23.15
C THR A 22 -4.00 20.13 -23.60
N HIS A 23 -2.88 19.99 -22.87
CA HIS A 23 -1.70 20.85 -23.09
C HIS A 23 -0.61 20.22 -23.95
N TYR A 24 -0.67 18.91 -24.20
CA TYR A 24 0.41 18.20 -24.91
C TYR A 24 -0.12 17.43 -26.12
N LEU A 25 0.39 17.79 -27.30
CA LEU A 25 0.15 17.06 -28.54
C LEU A 25 1.28 16.06 -28.75
N ALA A 26 0.96 14.77 -28.62
CA ALA A 26 1.91 13.68 -28.83
C ALA A 26 1.30 12.65 -29.80
N PRO A 27 1.84 12.51 -31.04
CA PRO A 27 1.32 11.56 -32.03
C PRO A 27 1.43 10.09 -31.59
N ARG A 28 2.41 9.78 -30.75
CA ARG A 28 2.66 8.44 -30.21
C ARG A 28 2.77 8.50 -28.69
N ARG A 29 1.99 7.66 -28.01
CA ARG A 29 1.92 7.56 -26.56
C ARG A 29 2.27 6.13 -26.14
N VAL A 30 3.12 6.00 -25.13
CA VAL A 30 3.53 4.72 -24.54
C VAL A 30 3.35 4.80 -23.03
N LEU A 31 2.76 3.75 -22.46
CA LEU A 31 2.61 3.59 -21.01
C LEU A 31 3.47 2.44 -20.53
N LEU A 32 4.25 2.68 -19.49
CA LEU A 32 4.98 1.65 -18.76
C LEU A 32 4.31 1.46 -17.40
N THR A 33 4.09 0.21 -16.98
CA THR A 33 3.51 -0.10 -15.67
C THR A 33 4.02 -1.45 -15.20
N GLY A 34 4.54 -1.51 -13.97
CA GLY A 34 4.96 -2.76 -13.34
C GLY A 34 3.78 -3.56 -12.75
N THR A 35 2.72 -2.87 -12.33
CA THR A 35 1.52 -3.51 -11.78
C THR A 35 0.54 -3.89 -12.89
N PRO A 36 -0.06 -5.10 -12.84
CA PRO A 36 -1.11 -5.46 -13.78
C PRO A 36 -2.30 -4.51 -13.65
N LEU A 37 -3.00 -4.33 -14.76
CA LEU A 37 -4.23 -3.55 -14.85
C LEU A 37 -5.20 -3.98 -13.74
N GLN A 38 -5.71 -3.01 -13.00
CA GLN A 38 -6.53 -3.24 -11.82
C GLN A 38 -7.86 -3.92 -12.14
N ASN A 39 -8.44 -4.49 -11.09
CA ASN A 39 -9.67 -5.29 -11.08
C ASN A 39 -10.93 -4.56 -11.56
N LYS A 40 -10.87 -3.30 -11.99
CA LYS A 40 -12.04 -2.53 -12.45
C LYS A 40 -11.92 -2.12 -13.92
N LEU A 41 -12.94 -2.47 -14.73
CA LEU A 41 -13.02 -2.14 -16.16
C LEU A 41 -12.86 -0.64 -16.47
N PRO A 42 -13.40 0.31 -15.67
CA PRO A 42 -13.17 1.74 -15.89
C PRO A 42 -11.70 2.16 -15.82
N GLU A 43 -10.90 1.53 -14.96
CA GLU A 43 -9.47 1.87 -14.80
C GLU A 43 -8.68 1.39 -16.02
N LEU A 44 -9.03 0.22 -16.55
CA LEU A 44 -8.51 -0.27 -17.83
C LEU A 44 -8.90 0.66 -18.97
N TRP A 45 -10.17 1.06 -19.04
CA TRP A 45 -10.66 1.98 -20.06
C TRP A 45 -9.91 3.32 -20.01
N ALA A 46 -9.67 3.89 -18.82
CA ALA A 46 -8.96 5.15 -18.68
C ALA A 46 -7.56 5.11 -19.30
N LEU A 47 -6.83 4.01 -19.11
CA LEU A 47 -5.49 3.81 -19.66
C LEU A 47 -5.53 3.62 -21.18
N LEU A 48 -6.49 2.84 -21.69
CA LEU A 48 -6.68 2.63 -23.12
C LEU A 48 -7.15 3.89 -23.85
N ASN A 49 -8.05 4.67 -23.23
CA ASN A 49 -8.49 5.98 -23.72
C ASN A 49 -7.31 6.95 -23.82
N PHE A 50 -6.41 6.95 -22.84
CA PHE A 50 -5.20 7.78 -22.91
C PHE A 50 -4.28 7.38 -24.08
N LEU A 51 -4.12 6.08 -24.36
CA LEU A 51 -3.30 5.60 -25.47
C LEU A 51 -3.96 5.82 -26.84
N LEU A 52 -5.25 5.50 -26.96
CA LEU A 52 -6.02 5.45 -28.20
C LEU A 52 -7.40 6.10 -28.00
N PRO A 53 -7.47 7.44 -27.88
CA PRO A 53 -8.72 8.15 -27.58
C PRO A 53 -9.77 8.04 -28.70
N THR A 54 -9.35 7.75 -29.93
CA THR A 54 -10.25 7.61 -31.09
C THR A 54 -11.10 6.34 -31.02
N ILE A 55 -10.55 5.24 -30.51
CA ILE A 55 -11.21 3.95 -30.38
C ILE A 55 -12.04 3.90 -29.10
N PHE A 56 -11.47 4.39 -27.98
CA PHE A 56 -12.06 4.24 -26.65
C PHE A 56 -12.72 5.53 -26.16
N LYS A 57 -13.73 6.05 -26.87
CA LYS A 57 -14.36 7.35 -26.55
C LYS A 57 -15.25 7.33 -25.30
N SER A 58 -15.97 6.24 -25.07
CA SER A 58 -16.96 6.15 -23.98
C SER A 58 -16.69 4.95 -23.07
N CYS A 59 -16.65 5.20 -21.77
CA CYS A 59 -16.55 4.15 -20.75
C CYS A 59 -17.80 3.27 -20.73
N THR A 60 -18.99 3.85 -20.93
CA THR A 60 -20.25 3.09 -20.90
C THR A 60 -20.33 2.10 -22.05
N THR A 61 -19.89 2.48 -23.25
CA THR A 61 -19.83 1.57 -24.41
C THR A 61 -18.81 0.47 -24.19
N PHE A 62 -17.69 0.79 -23.53
CA PHE A 62 -16.68 -0.22 -23.17
C PHE A 62 -17.27 -1.23 -22.19
N GLU A 63 -17.87 -0.79 -21.08
CA GLU A 63 -18.55 -1.66 -20.13
C GLU A 63 -19.66 -2.49 -20.78
N GLN A 64 -20.49 -1.87 -21.61
CA GLN A 64 -21.52 -2.57 -22.37
C GLN A 64 -20.93 -3.61 -23.31
N TRP A 65 -19.81 -3.34 -23.99
CA TRP A 65 -19.21 -4.34 -24.88
C TRP A 65 -18.77 -5.61 -24.14
N PHE A 66 -18.36 -5.47 -22.89
CA PHE A 66 -17.99 -6.61 -22.02
C PHE A 66 -19.20 -7.24 -21.33
N ASN A 67 -20.24 -6.46 -20.99
CA ASN A 67 -21.46 -6.93 -20.33
C ASN A 67 -22.57 -7.38 -21.32
N ALA A 68 -22.50 -6.99 -22.59
CA ALA A 68 -23.51 -7.22 -23.64
C ALA A 68 -23.85 -8.69 -23.90
N PRO A 69 -22.95 -9.67 -23.78
CA PRO A 69 -23.33 -11.08 -23.93
C PRO A 69 -24.32 -11.55 -22.86
N PHE A 70 -24.52 -10.79 -21.77
CA PHE A 70 -25.31 -11.17 -20.60
C PHE A 70 -26.49 -10.22 -20.33
N ALA A 71 -26.60 -9.12 -21.08
CA ALA A 71 -27.72 -8.19 -20.98
C ALA A 71 -29.02 -8.73 -21.61
N MET A 72 -28.94 -9.81 -22.39
CA MET A 72 -30.12 -10.40 -23.04
C MET A 72 -31.06 -11.14 -22.08
N THR A 73 -30.62 -11.45 -20.86
CA THR A 73 -31.42 -12.22 -19.89
C THR A 73 -32.18 -11.38 -18.87
N GLY A 74 -32.08 -10.04 -18.91
CA GLY A 74 -32.99 -9.12 -18.20
C GLY A 74 -32.92 -9.13 -16.66
N GLU A 75 -32.35 -10.15 -16.03
CA GLU A 75 -32.12 -10.24 -14.60
C GLU A 75 -30.63 -10.06 -14.28
N LYS A 76 -30.34 -9.47 -13.12
CA LYS A 76 -28.99 -9.49 -12.53
C LYS A 76 -28.66 -10.92 -12.12
N VAL A 77 -28.38 -11.77 -13.10
CA VAL A 77 -27.89 -13.13 -12.87
C VAL A 77 -26.42 -12.98 -12.46
N ASP A 78 -26.07 -13.50 -11.30
CA ASP A 78 -24.67 -13.67 -10.91
C ASP A 78 -23.98 -14.51 -11.99
N LEU A 79 -22.96 -13.93 -12.63
CA LEU A 79 -22.25 -14.55 -13.75
C LEU A 79 -21.61 -15.86 -13.30
N ASN A 80 -21.77 -16.92 -14.10
CA ASN A 80 -21.08 -18.17 -13.84
C ASN A 80 -19.55 -18.01 -14.03
N GLU A 81 -18.75 -18.83 -13.35
CA GLU A 81 -17.29 -18.79 -13.48
C GLU A 81 -16.83 -19.00 -14.94
N GLU A 82 -17.52 -19.85 -15.69
CA GLU A 82 -17.22 -20.12 -17.11
C GLU A 82 -17.48 -18.90 -18.01
N GLU A 83 -18.58 -18.20 -17.77
CA GLU A 83 -18.94 -16.97 -18.49
C GLU A 83 -17.91 -15.88 -18.23
N THR A 84 -17.48 -15.75 -16.97
CA THR A 84 -16.43 -14.82 -16.54
C THR A 84 -15.09 -15.12 -17.24
N ILE A 85 -14.70 -16.40 -17.34
CA ILE A 85 -13.49 -16.82 -18.06
C ILE A 85 -13.59 -16.48 -19.56
N LEU A 86 -14.76 -16.65 -20.17
CA LEU A 86 -14.96 -16.32 -21.59
C LEU A 86 -14.80 -14.82 -21.86
N ILE A 87 -15.34 -13.96 -20.97
CA ILE A 87 -15.15 -12.50 -21.03
C ILE A 87 -13.67 -12.16 -20.93
N ILE A 88 -12.96 -12.74 -19.95
CA ILE A 88 -11.53 -12.49 -19.74
C ILE A 88 -10.73 -12.90 -20.98
N ARG A 89 -11.01 -14.05 -21.58
CA ARG A 89 -10.34 -14.49 -22.82
C ARG A 89 -10.57 -13.54 -23.99
N ARG A 90 -11.80 -13.05 -24.16
CA ARG A 90 -12.14 -12.08 -25.21
C ARG A 90 -11.43 -10.75 -25.00
N LEU A 91 -11.40 -10.27 -23.76
CA LEU A 91 -10.68 -9.07 -23.35
C LEU A 91 -9.18 -9.21 -23.64
N HIS A 92 -8.55 -10.31 -23.24
CA HIS A 92 -7.14 -10.57 -23.51
C HIS A 92 -6.84 -10.60 -25.03
N LYS A 93 -7.73 -11.15 -25.85
CA LYS A 93 -7.56 -11.19 -27.31
C LYS A 93 -7.57 -9.79 -27.93
N VAL A 94 -8.46 -8.90 -27.45
CA VAL A 94 -8.53 -7.50 -27.89
C VAL A 94 -7.34 -6.70 -27.39
N LEU A 95 -6.86 -6.96 -26.17
CA LEU A 95 -5.74 -6.23 -25.57
C LEU A 95 -4.37 -6.70 -26.06
N ARG A 96 -4.24 -7.92 -26.58
CA ARG A 96 -2.98 -8.51 -27.03
C ARG A 96 -2.12 -7.62 -27.96
N PRO A 97 -2.67 -6.88 -28.95
CA PRO A 97 -1.87 -5.97 -29.77
C PRO A 97 -1.43 -4.69 -29.03
N PHE A 98 -2.09 -4.32 -27.93
CA PHE A 98 -1.84 -3.09 -27.19
C PHE A 98 -0.98 -3.29 -25.94
N LEU A 99 -0.97 -4.50 -25.39
CA LEU A 99 -0.32 -4.82 -24.13
C LEU A 99 0.74 -5.90 -24.31
N LEU A 100 1.99 -5.54 -24.02
CA LEU A 100 3.09 -6.47 -23.89
C LEU A 100 3.35 -6.71 -22.40
N ARG A 101 3.12 -7.94 -21.94
CA ARG A 101 3.41 -8.38 -20.57
C ARG A 101 4.17 -9.69 -20.60
N ARG A 102 5.19 -9.78 -19.75
CA ARG A 102 5.99 -10.98 -19.49
C ARG A 102 6.06 -11.21 -17.99
N LEU A 103 6.18 -12.47 -17.59
CA LEU A 103 6.49 -12.82 -16.20
C LEU A 103 8.00 -12.93 -16.03
N LYS A 104 8.54 -12.55 -14.86
CA LYS A 104 9.99 -12.56 -14.63
C LYS A 104 10.60 -13.96 -14.83
N LYS A 105 9.88 -15.01 -14.40
CA LYS A 105 10.24 -16.42 -14.66
C LYS A 105 10.34 -16.81 -16.14
N GLU A 106 9.68 -16.08 -17.04
CA GLU A 106 9.74 -16.33 -18.49
C GLU A 106 10.98 -15.69 -19.14
N VAL A 107 11.60 -14.73 -18.45
CA VAL A 107 12.66 -13.88 -19.01
C VAL A 107 14.00 -14.13 -18.32
N GLU A 108 14.00 -14.47 -17.03
CA GLU A 108 15.20 -14.61 -16.22
C GLU A 108 15.10 -15.87 -15.34
N ALA A 109 15.77 -16.94 -15.78
CA ALA A 109 15.78 -18.22 -15.06
C ALA A 109 16.75 -18.25 -13.87
N GLN A 110 17.64 -17.26 -13.75
CA GLN A 110 18.65 -17.18 -12.68
C GLN A 110 18.12 -16.53 -11.40
N LEU A 111 16.91 -15.95 -11.44
CA LEU A 111 16.32 -15.32 -10.26
C LEU A 111 15.90 -16.39 -9.25
N PRO A 112 16.34 -16.30 -7.98
CA PRO A 112 15.84 -17.16 -6.92
C PRO A 112 14.31 -17.06 -6.75
N GLU A 113 13.70 -18.12 -6.22
CA GLU A 113 12.27 -18.09 -5.92
C GLU A 113 11.95 -17.07 -4.83
N LYS A 114 10.86 -16.32 -5.02
CA LYS A 114 10.32 -15.45 -3.98
C LYS A 114 9.64 -16.33 -2.93
N VAL A 115 10.16 -16.31 -1.70
CA VAL A 115 9.54 -16.98 -0.55
C VAL A 115 8.78 -15.95 0.28
N GLU A 116 7.52 -16.23 0.57
CA GLU A 116 6.64 -15.34 1.33
C GLU A 116 6.20 -16.00 2.64
N TYR A 117 6.46 -15.32 3.76
CA TYR A 117 6.08 -15.78 5.09
C TYR A 117 5.12 -14.79 5.75
N VAL A 118 3.99 -15.28 6.25
CA VAL A 118 3.05 -14.48 7.04
C VAL A 118 3.26 -14.80 8.52
N ILE A 119 3.92 -13.89 9.24
CA ILE A 119 4.17 -14.04 10.67
C ILE A 119 3.05 -13.35 11.46
N LYS A 120 2.35 -14.11 12.30
CA LYS A 120 1.36 -13.58 13.23
C LYS A 120 2.04 -13.25 14.56
N CYS A 121 1.77 -12.06 15.09
CA CYS A 121 2.26 -11.62 16.39
C CYS A 121 1.10 -11.39 17.36
N ASP A 122 1.31 -11.73 18.62
CA ASP A 122 0.35 -11.44 19.68
C ASP A 122 0.39 -9.96 20.06
N MET A 123 -0.74 -9.42 20.50
CA MET A 123 -0.79 -8.06 21.05
C MET A 123 -0.15 -8.01 22.44
N SER A 124 0.55 -6.93 22.74
CA SER A 124 1.00 -6.61 24.11
C SER A 124 -0.20 -6.40 25.05
N ALA A 125 0.04 -6.42 26.36
CA ALA A 125 -1.00 -6.14 27.35
C ALA A 125 -1.66 -4.77 27.13
N LEU A 126 -0.84 -3.74 26.88
CA LEU A 126 -1.31 -2.38 26.60
C LEU A 126 -2.16 -2.33 25.32
N GLN A 127 -1.70 -2.97 24.24
CA GLN A 127 -2.44 -3.07 22.98
C GLN A 127 -3.81 -3.71 23.19
N ARG A 128 -3.90 -4.84 23.92
CA ARG A 128 -5.18 -5.53 24.18
C ARG A 128 -6.18 -4.65 24.91
N VAL A 129 -5.73 -3.92 25.93
CA VAL A 129 -6.59 -3.02 26.72
C VAL A 129 -7.11 -1.88 25.85
N LEU A 130 -6.22 -1.20 25.11
CA LEU A 130 -6.60 -0.10 24.23
C LEU A 130 -7.50 -0.55 23.08
N TYR A 131 -7.21 -1.72 22.51
CA TYR A 131 -7.98 -2.29 21.41
C TYR A 131 -9.41 -2.61 21.84
N ARG A 132 -9.59 -3.30 22.98
CA ARG A 132 -10.91 -3.59 23.56
C ARG A 132 -11.68 -2.31 23.90
N HIS A 133 -10.98 -1.31 24.47
CA HIS A 133 -11.59 -0.02 24.80
C HIS A 133 -12.09 0.71 23.54
N MET A 134 -11.27 0.77 22.49
CA MET A 134 -11.62 1.40 21.22
C MET A 134 -12.78 0.68 20.53
N GLN A 135 -12.80 -0.66 20.55
CA GLN A 135 -13.90 -1.46 20.00
C GLN A 135 -15.22 -1.23 20.75
N ALA A 136 -15.20 -1.15 22.08
CA ALA A 136 -16.41 -1.01 22.88
C ALA A 136 -17.01 0.40 22.88
N LYS A 137 -16.16 1.45 22.89
CA LYS A 137 -16.61 2.83 23.07
C LYS A 137 -16.59 3.68 21.80
N GLY A 138 -15.89 3.26 20.74
CA GLY A 138 -15.76 4.02 19.48
C GLY A 138 -15.11 5.41 19.63
N VAL A 139 -14.62 5.74 20.82
CA VAL A 139 -14.06 7.04 21.18
C VAL A 139 -12.87 6.80 22.09
N LEU A 140 -11.72 7.35 21.72
CA LEU A 140 -10.57 7.45 22.60
C LEU A 140 -10.74 8.71 23.44
N LEU A 141 -10.58 8.60 24.76
CA LEU A 141 -10.55 9.75 25.66
C LEU A 141 -9.25 10.54 25.39
N THR A 142 -9.26 11.41 24.39
CA THR A 142 -8.18 12.38 24.23
C THR A 142 -8.42 13.49 25.23
N ASP A 143 -7.52 13.66 26.18
CA ASP A 143 -7.50 14.87 26.99
C ASP A 143 -7.17 16.08 26.10
N GLY A 144 -7.79 17.22 26.40
CA GLY A 144 -8.08 18.27 25.44
C GLY A 144 -6.87 18.93 24.78
N SER A 145 -6.90 19.03 23.45
CA SER A 145 -6.10 19.99 22.69
C SER A 145 -6.89 20.55 21.51
N GLU A 146 -8.00 21.21 21.82
CA GLU A 146 -8.56 22.36 21.09
C GLU A 146 -9.69 22.92 21.95
N LYS A 147 -9.36 23.89 22.80
CA LYS A 147 -10.36 24.65 23.57
C LYS A 147 -11.10 25.56 22.60
N ASP A 148 -12.16 25.06 21.99
CA ASP A 148 -13.24 25.94 21.56
C ASP A 148 -13.83 26.63 22.79
N LYS A 149 -14.10 27.92 22.67
CA LYS A 149 -14.48 28.87 23.73
C LYS A 149 -15.85 28.60 24.41
N LYS A 150 -16.34 27.35 24.48
CA LYS A 150 -17.52 26.97 25.26
C LYS A 150 -17.27 25.65 25.97
N GLY A 151 -17.25 25.68 27.30
CA GLY A 151 -16.92 24.58 28.20
C GLY A 151 -17.86 23.37 28.14
N LYS A 152 -17.69 22.52 27.12
CA LYS A 152 -18.10 21.11 27.13
C LYS A 152 -16.97 20.29 26.53
N GLY A 153 -16.35 19.42 27.34
CA GLY A 153 -15.35 18.46 26.87
C GLY A 153 -15.97 17.57 25.79
N GLY A 154 -15.71 17.90 24.53
CA GLY A 154 -16.26 17.21 23.38
C GLY A 154 -15.48 15.92 23.14
N THR A 155 -16.09 14.79 23.45
CA THR A 155 -15.68 13.47 22.94
C THR A 155 -15.72 13.53 21.42
N LYS A 156 -14.55 13.62 20.76
CA LYS A 156 -14.47 13.53 19.30
C LYS A 156 -14.86 12.10 18.89
N THR A 157 -16.08 11.91 18.40
CA THR A 157 -16.49 10.66 17.76
C THR A 157 -15.56 10.41 16.58
N LEU A 158 -14.67 9.44 16.71
CA LEU A 158 -13.67 9.14 15.69
C LEU A 158 -14.38 8.41 14.55
N MET A 159 -14.70 9.11 13.46
CA MET A 159 -15.29 8.55 12.22
C MET A 159 -14.37 7.54 11.48
N ASN A 160 -13.41 6.94 12.17
CA ASN A 160 -12.37 6.11 11.57
C ASN A 160 -11.79 5.08 12.56
N THR A 161 -12.67 4.33 13.20
CA THR A 161 -12.30 3.28 14.17
C THR A 161 -11.25 2.33 13.60
N ILE A 162 -11.35 1.96 12.32
CA ILE A 162 -10.40 1.06 11.68
C ILE A 162 -8.99 1.64 11.66
N MET A 163 -8.80 2.92 11.30
CA MET A 163 -7.46 3.52 11.35
C MET A 163 -6.91 3.59 12.77
N GLN A 164 -7.76 3.81 13.78
CA GLN A 164 -7.29 3.83 15.17
C GLN A 164 -6.88 2.44 15.66
N LEU A 165 -7.67 1.41 15.34
CA LEU A 165 -7.29 0.03 15.62
C LEU A 165 -5.98 -0.35 14.92
N ARG A 166 -5.77 0.08 13.67
CA ARG A 166 -4.48 -0.08 12.97
C ARG A 166 -3.33 0.61 13.69
N LYS A 167 -3.51 1.86 14.16
CA LYS A 167 -2.51 2.56 14.96
C LYS A 167 -2.14 1.79 16.22
N ILE A 168 -3.12 1.28 16.96
CA ILE A 168 -2.89 0.47 18.17
C ILE A 168 -2.08 -0.79 17.83
N CYS A 169 -2.46 -1.51 16.77
CA CYS A 169 -1.75 -2.72 16.32
C CYS A 169 -0.32 -2.43 15.84
N ASN A 170 -0.06 -1.25 15.28
CA ASN A 170 1.28 -0.83 14.89
C ASN A 170 2.10 -0.44 16.12
N HIS A 171 1.61 0.50 16.94
CA HIS A 171 2.26 0.89 18.18
C HIS A 171 1.31 1.72 19.07
N PRO A 172 1.17 1.43 20.39
CA PRO A 172 0.35 2.25 21.29
C PRO A 172 0.74 3.73 21.33
N TYR A 173 2.03 4.04 21.25
CA TYR A 173 2.54 5.42 21.31
C TYR A 173 2.30 6.24 20.03
N MET A 174 1.64 5.68 19.00
CA MET A 174 1.04 6.50 17.93
C MET A 174 0.00 7.50 18.47
N PHE A 175 -0.45 7.28 19.72
CA PHE A 175 -1.24 8.21 20.50
C PHE A 175 -0.36 8.90 21.54
N GLN A 176 0.01 10.16 21.29
CA GLN A 176 0.95 10.91 22.12
C GLN A 176 0.54 11.00 23.60
N HIS A 177 -0.75 11.15 23.91
CA HIS A 177 -1.23 11.18 25.30
C HIS A 177 -0.99 9.86 26.05
N ILE A 178 -1.01 8.72 25.33
CA ILE A 178 -0.71 7.42 25.92
C ILE A 178 0.78 7.33 26.23
N GLU A 179 1.63 7.77 25.30
CA GLU A 179 3.08 7.81 25.50
C GLU A 179 3.45 8.72 26.68
N GLN A 180 2.89 9.92 26.75
CA GLN A 180 3.13 10.88 27.83
C GLN A 180 2.69 10.32 29.18
N SER A 181 1.46 9.80 29.29
CA SER A 181 0.97 9.22 30.54
C SER A 181 1.80 8.01 31.00
N PHE A 182 2.28 7.19 30.05
CA PHE A 182 3.12 6.05 30.34
C PHE A 182 4.55 6.47 30.74
N SER A 183 5.10 7.49 30.06
CA SER A 183 6.38 8.12 30.37
C SER A 183 6.39 8.69 31.79
N GLU A 184 5.34 9.43 32.16
CA GLU A 184 5.17 10.00 33.51
C GLU A 184 5.07 8.89 34.56
N HIS A 185 4.29 7.83 34.29
CA HIS A 185 4.14 6.70 35.22
C HIS A 185 5.46 5.98 35.50
N LEU A 186 6.33 5.85 34.49
CA LEU A 186 7.63 5.19 34.63
C LEU A 186 8.78 6.13 35.03
N GLY A 187 8.50 7.43 35.19
CA GLY A 187 9.50 8.41 35.62
C GLY A 187 10.48 8.85 34.53
N TYR A 188 10.14 8.66 33.25
CA TYR A 188 10.97 9.16 32.14
C TYR A 188 10.91 10.69 32.06
N SER A 189 12.09 11.32 32.01
CA SER A 189 12.23 12.77 31.83
C SER A 189 12.11 13.12 30.34
N GLY A 190 11.09 13.88 29.96
CA GLY A 190 10.93 14.40 28.59
C GLY A 190 9.76 13.82 27.78
N GLY A 191 8.89 13.00 28.37
CA GLY A 191 7.64 12.56 27.73
C GLY A 191 7.83 11.55 26.59
N VAL A 192 9.02 10.96 26.46
CA VAL A 192 9.37 9.97 25.43
C VAL A 192 9.82 8.69 26.11
N VAL A 193 9.19 7.57 25.75
CA VAL A 193 9.53 6.26 26.28
C VAL A 193 10.67 5.67 25.44
N SER A 194 11.71 5.17 26.10
CA SER A 194 12.88 4.60 25.42
C SER A 194 13.28 3.24 26.02
N GLY A 195 14.18 2.52 25.34
CA GLY A 195 14.70 1.25 25.82
C GLY A 195 13.66 0.12 25.80
N ALA A 196 13.68 -0.71 26.86
CA ALA A 196 12.87 -1.93 26.95
C ALA A 196 11.37 -1.69 26.88
N ASP A 197 10.91 -0.59 27.48
CA ASP A 197 9.50 -0.27 27.58
C ASP A 197 8.89 0.12 26.24
N LEU A 198 9.71 0.70 25.33
CA LEU A 198 9.30 1.04 23.98
C LEU A 198 8.90 -0.22 23.21
N TYR A 199 9.81 -1.18 23.05
CA TYR A 199 9.53 -2.37 22.24
C TYR A 199 8.61 -3.38 22.94
N ARG A 200 8.57 -3.44 24.28
CA ARG A 200 7.61 -4.27 25.02
C ARG A 200 6.17 -3.78 24.92
N SER A 201 5.98 -2.49 24.61
CA SER A 201 4.63 -1.92 24.45
C SER A 201 3.92 -2.40 23.17
N SER A 202 4.65 -2.97 22.19
CA SER A 202 4.07 -3.47 20.93
C SER A 202 4.60 -4.86 20.58
N GLY A 203 3.71 -5.84 20.38
CA GLY A 203 4.13 -7.20 20.04
C GLY A 203 4.87 -7.31 18.70
N LYS A 204 4.64 -6.38 17.77
CA LYS A 204 5.42 -6.30 16.53
C LYS A 204 6.87 -5.86 16.79
N PHE A 205 7.08 -4.89 17.68
CA PHE A 205 8.43 -4.44 18.04
C PHE A 205 9.17 -5.52 18.84
N GLU A 206 8.49 -6.22 19.75
CA GLU A 206 9.07 -7.37 20.44
C GLU A 206 9.51 -8.47 19.45
N LEU A 207 8.72 -8.73 18.41
CA LEU A 207 9.10 -9.65 17.35
C LEU A 207 10.32 -9.15 16.56
N LEU A 208 10.34 -7.86 16.18
CA LEU A 208 11.47 -7.25 15.49
C LEU A 208 12.75 -7.31 16.32
N ASP A 209 12.68 -7.05 17.62
CA ASP A 209 13.82 -7.16 18.55
C ASP A 209 14.43 -8.57 18.56
N ARG A 210 13.62 -9.61 18.32
CA ARG A 210 14.11 -11.00 18.21
C ARG A 210 14.62 -11.38 16.82
N ILE A 211 14.10 -10.76 15.75
CA ILE A 211 14.42 -11.09 14.36
C ILE A 211 15.63 -10.29 13.86
N LEU A 212 15.66 -8.98 14.10
CA LEU A 212 16.69 -8.10 13.54
C LEU A 212 18.13 -8.49 13.96
N PRO A 213 18.43 -8.87 15.21
CA PRO A 213 19.77 -9.32 15.57
C PRO A 213 20.19 -10.60 14.85
N LYS A 214 19.25 -11.51 14.59
CA LYS A 214 19.51 -12.75 13.85
C LYS A 214 19.80 -12.47 12.38
N LEU A 215 18.99 -11.60 11.77
CA LEU A 215 19.20 -11.18 10.40
C LEU A 215 20.52 -10.41 10.23
N ARG A 216 20.94 -9.63 11.24
CA ARG A 216 22.24 -8.95 11.26
C ARG A 216 23.40 -9.92 11.37
N ALA A 217 23.25 -10.96 12.19
CA ALA A 217 24.26 -12.01 12.31
C ALA A 217 24.44 -12.82 11.02
N THR A 218 23.42 -12.84 10.14
CA THR A 218 23.47 -13.50 8.83
C THR A 218 23.70 -12.54 7.66
N ASP A 219 24.07 -11.28 7.93
CA ASP A 219 24.43 -10.24 6.94
C ASP A 219 23.33 -9.92 5.90
N HIS A 220 22.06 -9.96 6.32
CA HIS A 220 20.95 -9.51 5.47
C HIS A 220 20.89 -7.97 5.39
N LYS A 221 20.37 -7.38 4.31
CA LYS A 221 20.43 -5.92 4.10
C LYS A 221 19.05 -5.34 3.67
N ALA A 222 18.65 -4.15 4.16
CA ALA A 222 17.41 -3.44 3.76
C ALA A 222 17.57 -1.98 3.20
N GLU A 223 16.60 -1.55 2.37
CA GLU A 223 16.51 -0.57 1.23
C GLU A 223 16.90 0.97 1.37
N ASP A 224 16.73 1.89 0.36
CA ASP A 224 16.54 3.41 0.34
C ASP A 224 16.84 4.05 -1.05
N ARG A 225 16.78 5.40 -1.21
CA ARG A 225 16.86 6.24 -2.41
C ARG A 225 18.10 7.17 -2.48
N GLY A 226 18.64 7.31 -3.70
CA GLY A 226 19.48 8.43 -4.16
C GLY A 226 20.96 8.39 -3.72
N MET A 227 21.30 9.17 -2.68
CA MET A 227 22.65 9.20 -2.11
C MET A 227 22.90 8.02 -1.18
N LEU A 228 21.88 7.62 -0.41
CA LEU A 228 21.94 6.49 0.52
C LEU A 228 21.96 5.14 -0.21
N LEU A 229 21.45 5.07 -1.46
CA LEU A 229 21.60 3.89 -2.34
C LEU A 229 23.06 3.51 -2.55
N LYS A 230 23.93 4.49 -2.80
CA LYS A 230 25.35 4.21 -2.99
C LYS A 230 25.97 3.73 -1.69
N THR A 231 25.66 4.38 -0.59
CA THR A 231 26.16 4.02 0.74
C THR A 231 25.70 2.62 1.16
N PHE A 232 24.46 2.26 0.85
CA PHE A 232 23.88 0.98 1.24
C PHE A 232 24.24 -0.17 0.28
N ASN A 233 24.27 0.09 -1.03
CA ASN A 233 24.77 -0.86 -2.03
C ASN A 233 26.29 -1.02 -1.96
N ASP A 234 26.99 -0.15 -1.24
CA ASP A 234 28.39 -0.38 -0.91
C ASP A 234 28.50 -1.69 -0.13
N PRO A 235 29.30 -2.66 -0.60
CA PRO A 235 29.60 -3.86 0.16
C PRO A 235 30.06 -3.54 1.60
N ALA A 236 30.74 -2.40 1.79
CA ALA A 236 31.23 -1.89 3.07
C ALA A 236 30.21 -1.04 3.86
N SER A 237 28.93 -1.00 3.45
CA SER A 237 27.88 -0.29 4.20
C SER A 237 27.81 -0.76 5.65
N GLU A 238 27.87 0.16 6.61
CA GLU A 238 27.61 -0.11 8.03
C GLU A 238 26.10 -0.24 8.35
N TYR A 239 25.24 0.16 7.41
CA TYR A 239 23.79 0.14 7.59
C TYR A 239 23.20 -1.24 7.24
N PHE A 240 22.55 -1.84 8.23
CA PHE A 240 21.93 -3.17 8.17
C PHE A 240 20.41 -3.09 7.87
N VAL A 241 19.71 -2.14 8.47
CA VAL A 241 18.25 -1.95 8.31
C VAL A 241 17.96 -0.60 7.69
N PHE A 242 16.90 -0.58 6.89
CA PHE A 242 16.32 0.63 6.39
C PHE A 242 14.80 0.63 6.43
N LEU A 243 14.23 1.83 6.58
CA LEU A 243 12.80 2.04 6.76
C LEU A 243 12.20 2.75 5.53
N LEU A 244 11.36 2.04 4.78
CA LEU A 244 10.58 2.61 3.69
C LEU A 244 9.11 2.77 4.04
N SER A 245 8.50 3.82 3.48
CA SER A 245 7.05 3.89 3.33
C SER A 245 6.65 3.09 2.08
N THR A 246 5.66 2.21 2.18
CA THR A 246 5.12 1.44 1.04
C THR A 246 4.76 2.32 -0.16
N ARG A 247 4.21 3.52 0.09
CA ARG A 247 3.83 4.46 -0.98
C ARG A 247 4.99 5.21 -1.61
N ALA A 248 6.05 5.46 -0.84
CA ALA A 248 7.22 6.19 -1.33
C ALA A 248 8.30 5.27 -1.91
N GLY A 249 8.41 4.04 -1.37
CA GLY A 249 9.40 3.04 -1.75
C GLY A 249 8.90 1.99 -2.75
N GLY A 250 7.58 1.75 -2.84
CA GLY A 250 7.03 0.74 -3.74
C GLY A 250 7.17 1.06 -5.24
N LEU A 251 7.71 2.22 -5.62
CA LEU A 251 7.83 2.67 -7.01
C LEU A 251 9.22 3.29 -7.28
N GLY A 252 9.85 2.88 -8.38
CA GLY A 252 11.08 3.51 -8.88
C GLY A 252 12.35 3.27 -8.05
N LEU A 253 12.38 2.22 -7.21
CA LEU A 253 13.58 1.75 -6.52
C LEU A 253 14.16 0.52 -7.23
N ASN A 254 15.49 0.50 -7.43
CA ASN A 254 16.23 -0.65 -7.94
C ASN A 254 17.27 -1.06 -6.90
N LEU A 255 16.97 -2.11 -6.15
CA LEU A 255 17.72 -2.55 -4.98
C LEU A 255 18.09 -4.02 -5.14
N GLN A 256 19.19 -4.24 -5.85
CA GLN A 256 19.66 -5.58 -6.19
C GLN A 256 20.39 -6.27 -5.04
N SER A 257 20.80 -5.51 -4.01
CA SER A 257 21.55 -5.98 -2.84
C SER A 257 20.67 -6.35 -1.64
N ALA A 258 19.39 -5.97 -1.65
CA ALA A 258 18.46 -6.33 -0.59
C ALA A 258 18.00 -7.78 -0.77
N ASP A 259 17.93 -8.51 0.35
CA ASP A 259 17.58 -9.93 0.37
C ASP A 259 16.35 -10.24 1.24
N THR A 260 16.04 -9.37 2.20
CA THR A 260 14.89 -9.52 3.11
C THR A 260 14.04 -8.26 3.15
N VAL A 261 12.74 -8.42 2.88
CA VAL A 261 11.74 -7.34 3.00
C VAL A 261 10.75 -7.66 4.11
N ILE A 262 10.61 -6.74 5.07
CA ILE A 262 9.63 -6.85 6.16
C ILE A 262 8.51 -5.84 5.94
N ILE A 263 7.31 -6.32 5.65
CA ILE A 263 6.11 -5.49 5.56
C ILE A 263 5.53 -5.30 6.97
N TYR A 264 5.76 -4.13 7.56
CA TYR A 264 5.32 -3.83 8.92
C TYR A 264 3.81 -3.51 9.03
N ASP A 265 3.27 -2.76 8.07
CA ASP A 265 1.87 -2.38 7.98
C ASP A 265 1.36 -2.62 6.57
N SER A 266 0.33 -3.45 6.42
CA SER A 266 -0.21 -3.83 5.11
C SER A 266 -1.00 -2.68 4.50
N ASP A 267 -0.78 -2.40 3.21
CA ASP A 267 -1.61 -1.43 2.50
C ASP A 267 -3.00 -2.03 2.21
N TRP A 268 -3.99 -1.16 2.06
CA TRP A 268 -5.32 -1.53 1.58
C TRP A 268 -5.30 -2.07 0.15
N ASN A 269 -4.31 -1.63 -0.63
CA ASN A 269 -4.10 -2.09 -2.00
C ASN A 269 -3.02 -3.18 -2.02
N PRO A 270 -3.34 -4.45 -2.35
CA PRO A 270 -2.38 -5.54 -2.37
C PRO A 270 -1.26 -5.36 -3.41
N HIS A 271 -1.41 -4.43 -4.36
CA HIS A 271 -0.35 -4.09 -5.32
C HIS A 271 0.70 -3.12 -4.77
N GLN A 272 0.49 -2.54 -3.59
CA GLN A 272 1.44 -1.66 -2.90
C GLN A 272 2.22 -2.41 -1.80
N VAL A 273 2.04 -3.73 -1.74
CA VAL A 273 2.64 -4.66 -0.80
C VAL A 273 3.61 -5.56 -1.56
#